data_AF-A0A318L6J3-F1
#
_entry.id   AF-A0A318L6J3-F1
#
_cell.length_a   1.000
_cell.length_b   1.000
_cell.length_c   1.000
_cell.angle_alpha   90.00
_cell.angle_beta   90.00
_cell.angle_gamma   90.00
#
_symmetry.space_group_name_H-M   'P 1'
#
loop_
_entity.id
_entity.type
_entity.pdbx_description
1 polymer ?
#
loop_
_entity_poly.entity_id
_entity_poly.type
_entity_poly.pdbx_seq_one_letter_code
_entity_poly.pdbx_strand_id
1 'polypeptide(L)'
;MKKVVGLLLCGVLAVSAAACSPKKEVKTLTGTGKGFGGEITVTVTTEDGKITKVEVVGEKETQGIGSNAIEQLPAKIVEAGNTDVDTIAGATVSSKGILYAVNNALDPEAYPWPIEESKKDVNEVVASDADMGFGVASSGRVGPGKDDQEVQVYSFNQVYASAIFDKEGKILELHIDQLEVATPNYDGETMPHFSGYPGQTGYNIDENHDGKVDGVTENTEDLFMSEIDGWKTKRERGDGYVMGTGYWYQQMDKYESIFVGMSVDEVEEWFAKYCSD
;
A
#
# COMPACT_ATOMS: atom_id res chain seq x y z
N MET A 1 44.02 -50.27 -59.55
CA MET A 1 43.48 -49.21 -58.66
C MET A 1 41.99 -49.47 -58.52
N LYS A 2 41.60 -50.14 -57.43
CA LYS A 2 40.75 -49.64 -56.31
C LYS A 2 39.30 -49.37 -56.71
N LYS A 3 38.24 -49.91 -56.09
CA LYS A 3 37.95 -50.99 -55.11
C LYS A 3 36.39 -51.07 -55.08
N VAL A 4 35.76 -52.23 -55.29
CA VAL A 4 35.07 -53.11 -54.30
C VAL A 4 33.90 -52.44 -53.53
N VAL A 5 32.74 -53.10 -53.53
CA VAL A 5 31.98 -53.64 -52.36
C VAL A 5 30.47 -53.56 -52.63
N GLY A 6 29.86 -54.72 -52.87
CA GLY A 6 28.44 -54.94 -52.79
C GLY A 6 28.18 -56.20 -51.95
N LEU A 7 27.15 -56.10 -51.10
CA LEU A 7 26.49 -57.15 -50.32
C LEU A 7 27.18 -57.72 -49.07
N LEU A 8 26.29 -58.05 -48.12
CA LEU A 8 26.40 -58.87 -46.90
C LEU A 8 26.83 -58.17 -45.62
N LEU A 9 25.84 -57.77 -44.81
CA LEU A 9 25.84 -58.08 -43.38
C LEU A 9 24.41 -58.07 -42.79
N CYS A 10 23.76 -59.24 -42.80
CA CYS A 10 22.77 -59.59 -41.80
C CYS A 10 23.52 -59.96 -40.52
N GLY A 11 23.17 -59.36 -39.38
CA GLY A 11 23.57 -59.87 -38.07
C GLY A 11 23.83 -58.80 -37.03
N VAL A 12 22.98 -58.80 -36.01
CA VAL A 12 23.15 -58.17 -34.69
C VAL A 12 22.74 -56.70 -34.59
N LEU A 13 21.44 -56.48 -34.39
CA LEU A 13 20.90 -55.37 -33.60
C LEU A 13 19.98 -55.98 -32.54
N ALA A 14 20.60 -56.53 -31.50
CA ALA A 14 19.94 -56.96 -30.28
C ALA A 14 20.26 -55.96 -29.17
N VAL A 15 19.18 -55.36 -28.65
CA VAL A 15 18.98 -54.91 -27.26
C VAL A 15 19.91 -53.80 -26.74
N SER A 16 19.35 -52.60 -26.71
CA SER A 16 19.59 -51.62 -25.65
C SER A 16 18.31 -50.80 -25.46
N ALA A 17 17.31 -51.43 -24.83
CA ALA A 17 16.21 -50.72 -24.21
C ALA A 17 16.75 -50.07 -22.92
N ALA A 18 17.38 -48.91 -23.05
CA ALA A 18 17.61 -48.03 -21.92
C ALA A 18 16.30 -47.28 -21.66
N ALA A 19 15.74 -47.49 -20.47
CA ALA A 19 14.52 -46.89 -20.00
C ALA A 19 14.59 -45.35 -20.08
N CYS A 20 13.87 -44.75 -21.03
CA CYS A 20 13.47 -43.35 -20.93
C CYS A 20 12.28 -43.28 -19.96
N SER A 21 12.56 -43.01 -18.69
CA SER A 21 11.53 -42.43 -17.81
C SER A 21 11.10 -41.08 -18.41
N PRO A 22 9.79 -40.74 -18.43
CA PRO A 22 9.36 -39.41 -18.88
C PRO A 22 10.03 -38.34 -17.99
N LYS A 23 10.72 -37.40 -18.63
CA LYS A 23 11.37 -36.28 -17.95
C LYS A 23 10.25 -35.31 -17.55
N LYS A 24 10.03 -35.15 -16.23
CA LYS A 24 9.03 -34.21 -15.71
C LYS A 24 9.27 -32.81 -16.27
N GLU A 25 8.21 -32.17 -16.73
CA GLU A 25 8.26 -30.80 -17.22
C GLU A 25 8.24 -29.84 -16.02
N VAL A 26 9.38 -29.26 -15.70
CA VAL A 26 9.52 -28.26 -14.63
C VAL A 26 9.48 -26.87 -15.25
N LYS A 27 8.55 -26.02 -14.80
CA LYS A 27 8.47 -24.60 -15.18
C LYS A 27 8.62 -23.73 -13.95
N THR A 28 9.29 -22.60 -14.11
CA THR A 28 9.33 -21.53 -13.13
C THR A 28 8.67 -20.31 -13.76
N LEU A 29 7.65 -19.80 -13.10
CA LEU A 29 6.82 -18.70 -13.56
C LEU A 29 6.86 -17.59 -12.52
N THR A 30 6.87 -16.35 -12.97
CA THR A 30 6.88 -15.18 -12.08
C THR A 30 5.63 -14.37 -12.34
N GLY A 31 5.01 -13.89 -11.27
CA GLY A 31 3.87 -13.01 -11.35
C GLY A 31 3.91 -11.94 -10.27
N THR A 32 3.12 -10.90 -10.47
CA THR A 32 3.08 -9.71 -9.63
C THR A 32 1.64 -9.39 -9.23
N GLY A 33 1.47 -8.87 -8.03
CA GLY A 33 0.18 -8.44 -7.50
C GLY A 33 0.30 -7.25 -6.55
N LYS A 34 -0.79 -6.53 -6.36
CA LYS A 34 -0.87 -5.38 -5.44
C LYS A 34 -1.04 -5.89 -4.00
N GLY A 35 0.00 -5.75 -3.19
CA GLY A 35 -0.02 -5.96 -1.74
C GLY A 35 -0.55 -4.75 -0.98
N PHE A 36 -0.46 -4.79 0.36
CA PHE A 36 -0.89 -3.67 1.19
C PHE A 36 0.10 -2.51 1.16
N GLY A 37 1.40 -2.79 1.28
CA GLY A 37 2.46 -1.78 1.31
C GLY A 37 3.14 -1.56 -0.05
N GLY A 38 2.84 -2.39 -1.04
CA GLY A 38 3.32 -2.21 -2.41
C GLY A 38 3.18 -3.45 -3.28
N GLU A 39 3.97 -3.53 -4.33
CA GLU A 39 3.99 -4.70 -5.21
C GLU A 39 4.53 -5.94 -4.47
N ILE A 40 3.88 -7.08 -4.71
CA ILE A 40 4.32 -8.39 -4.27
C ILE A 40 4.68 -9.19 -5.52
N THR A 41 5.91 -9.71 -5.57
CA THR A 41 6.37 -10.61 -6.63
C THR A 41 6.37 -12.04 -6.12
N VAL A 42 5.82 -12.96 -6.91
CA VAL A 42 5.77 -14.38 -6.59
C VAL A 42 6.45 -15.19 -7.67
N THR A 43 7.25 -16.16 -7.28
CA THR A 43 7.84 -17.17 -8.16
C THR A 43 7.19 -18.52 -7.87
N VAL A 44 6.52 -19.09 -8.87
CA VAL A 44 5.82 -20.37 -8.81
C VAL A 44 6.60 -21.41 -9.61
N THR A 45 6.95 -22.53 -8.98
CA THR A 45 7.50 -23.69 -9.68
C THR A 45 6.41 -24.73 -9.87
N THR A 46 6.24 -25.21 -11.10
CA THR A 46 5.31 -26.29 -11.42
C THR A 46 6.03 -27.51 -11.98
N GLU A 47 5.68 -28.71 -11.55
CA GLU A 47 6.07 -29.98 -12.18
C GLU A 47 4.83 -30.64 -12.79
N ASP A 48 4.85 -30.90 -14.10
CA ASP A 48 3.74 -31.54 -14.83
C ASP A 48 2.38 -30.85 -14.57
N GLY A 49 2.41 -29.52 -14.49
CA GLY A 49 1.23 -28.68 -14.22
C GLY A 49 0.81 -28.57 -12.74
N LYS A 50 1.53 -29.20 -11.81
CA LYS A 50 1.27 -29.09 -10.36
C LYS A 50 2.22 -28.12 -9.69
N ILE A 51 1.70 -27.24 -8.84
CA ILE A 51 2.51 -26.32 -8.05
C ILE A 51 3.33 -27.13 -7.03
N THR A 52 4.66 -27.01 -7.08
CA THR A 52 5.59 -27.68 -6.16
C THR A 52 6.33 -26.71 -5.25
N LYS A 53 6.41 -25.43 -5.64
CA LYS A 53 7.05 -24.39 -4.85
C LYS A 53 6.41 -23.03 -5.13
N VAL A 54 6.25 -22.23 -4.10
CA VAL A 54 5.86 -20.83 -4.18
C VAL A 54 6.83 -20.03 -3.33
N GLU A 55 7.42 -18.99 -3.89
CA GLU A 55 8.32 -18.06 -3.21
C GLU A 55 7.78 -16.65 -3.37
N VAL A 56 7.67 -15.90 -2.28
CA VAL A 56 7.00 -14.59 -2.25
C VAL A 56 8.00 -13.54 -1.78
N VAL A 57 8.08 -12.43 -2.52
CA VAL A 57 8.88 -11.24 -2.19
C VAL A 57 7.93 -10.05 -2.11
N GLY A 58 7.84 -9.43 -0.93
CA GLY A 58 7.00 -8.27 -0.68
C GLY A 58 7.67 -7.35 0.34
N GLU A 59 8.80 -6.73 -0.04
CA GLU A 59 9.66 -5.97 0.87
C GLU A 59 8.97 -4.76 1.52
N LYS A 60 7.94 -4.23 0.86
CA LYS A 60 7.16 -3.10 1.37
C LYS A 60 5.99 -3.52 2.26
N GLU A 61 5.71 -4.81 2.40
CA GLU A 61 4.65 -5.28 3.27
C GLU A 61 5.00 -5.03 4.75
N THR A 62 3.96 -4.81 5.55
CA THR A 62 4.15 -4.53 6.97
C THR A 62 4.72 -5.73 7.71
N GLN A 63 5.83 -5.52 8.41
CA GLN A 63 6.38 -6.51 9.31
C GLN A 63 5.37 -6.88 10.41
N GLY A 64 5.16 -8.18 10.63
CA GLY A 64 4.23 -8.72 11.63
C GLY A 64 2.76 -8.75 11.19
N ILE A 65 2.41 -8.19 10.03
CA ILE A 65 1.07 -8.33 9.42
C ILE A 65 1.18 -8.93 8.03
N GLY A 66 1.66 -8.17 7.05
CA GLY A 66 1.82 -8.66 5.68
C GLY A 66 2.86 -9.76 5.56
N SER A 67 3.92 -9.71 6.39
CA SER A 67 4.91 -10.79 6.48
C SER A 67 4.31 -12.14 6.90
N ASN A 68 3.26 -12.16 7.72
CA ASN A 68 2.59 -13.41 8.09
C ASN A 68 1.93 -14.07 6.88
N ALA A 69 1.42 -13.28 5.94
CA ALA A 69 0.88 -13.79 4.68
C ALA A 69 2.00 -14.37 3.80
N ILE A 70 3.14 -13.67 3.71
CA ILE A 70 4.33 -14.10 2.97
C ILE A 70 4.88 -15.43 3.52
N GLU A 71 4.90 -15.61 4.84
CA GLU A 71 5.44 -16.82 5.48
C GLU A 71 4.49 -18.02 5.39
N GLN A 72 3.18 -17.81 5.57
CA GLN A 72 2.23 -18.91 5.74
C GLN A 72 1.53 -19.35 4.45
N LEU A 73 1.21 -18.39 3.57
CA LEU A 73 0.37 -18.66 2.41
C LEU A 73 1.04 -19.54 1.34
N PRO A 74 2.37 -19.45 1.07
CA PRO A 74 3.03 -20.31 0.10
C PRO A 74 2.86 -21.81 0.38
N ALA A 75 2.97 -22.20 1.65
CA ALA A 75 2.79 -23.59 2.05
C ALA A 75 1.35 -24.07 1.79
N LYS A 76 0.35 -23.24 2.11
CA LYS A 76 -1.07 -23.53 1.86
C LYS A 76 -1.38 -23.68 0.37
N ILE A 77 -0.80 -22.81 -0.47
CA ILE A 77 -0.98 -22.87 -1.93
C ILE A 77 -0.36 -24.15 -2.51
N VAL A 78 0.84 -24.53 -2.06
CA VAL A 78 1.48 -25.78 -2.50
C VAL A 78 0.66 -26.99 -2.04
N GLU A 79 0.13 -26.99 -0.82
CA GLU A 79 -0.71 -28.07 -0.28
C GLU A 79 -2.03 -28.22 -1.05
N ALA A 80 -2.71 -27.10 -1.33
CA ALA A 80 -3.95 -27.09 -2.11
C ALA A 80 -3.72 -27.35 -3.60
N GLY A 81 -2.54 -27.01 -4.12
CA GLY A 81 -2.20 -27.06 -5.53
C GLY A 81 -2.87 -25.98 -6.38
N ASN A 82 -3.49 -24.98 -5.76
CA ASN A 82 -4.20 -23.87 -6.39
C ASN A 82 -4.32 -22.68 -5.42
N THR A 83 -4.96 -21.59 -5.85
CA THR A 83 -5.12 -20.34 -5.07
C THR A 83 -6.43 -20.23 -4.29
N ASP A 84 -7.27 -21.28 -4.26
CA ASP A 84 -8.50 -21.35 -3.47
C ASP A 84 -8.17 -21.74 -2.02
N VAL A 85 -7.50 -20.83 -1.32
CA VAL A 85 -7.08 -20.98 0.08
C VAL A 85 -7.50 -19.77 0.91
N ASP A 86 -7.78 -20.01 2.19
CA ASP A 86 -8.17 -18.94 3.10
C ASP A 86 -7.05 -17.90 3.29
N THR A 87 -7.44 -16.64 3.25
CA THR A 87 -6.54 -15.51 3.58
C THR A 87 -6.10 -15.57 5.03
N ILE A 88 -4.90 -15.05 5.32
CA ILE A 88 -4.42 -14.93 6.70
C ILE A 88 -5.17 -13.80 7.40
N ALA A 89 -5.75 -14.10 8.57
CA ALA A 89 -6.48 -13.12 9.38
C ALA A 89 -5.57 -11.93 9.74
N GLY A 90 -6.09 -10.71 9.61
CA GLY A 90 -5.32 -9.48 9.79
C GLY A 90 -4.45 -9.08 8.60
N ALA A 91 -4.19 -9.98 7.65
CA ALA A 91 -3.35 -9.74 6.46
C ALA A 91 -4.11 -10.00 5.15
N THR A 92 -5.41 -9.66 5.12
CA THR A 92 -6.30 -9.98 4.00
C THR A 92 -5.87 -9.34 2.69
N VAL A 93 -5.42 -8.07 2.71
CA VAL A 93 -4.98 -7.36 1.49
C VAL A 93 -3.70 -7.99 0.94
N SER A 94 -2.71 -8.22 1.78
CA SER A 94 -1.47 -8.92 1.43
C SER A 94 -1.75 -10.33 0.90
N SER A 95 -2.65 -11.06 1.56
CA SER A 95 -3.06 -12.41 1.13
C SER A 95 -3.68 -12.38 -0.26
N LYS A 96 -4.62 -11.47 -0.52
CA LYS A 96 -5.22 -11.30 -1.85
C LYS A 96 -4.18 -10.91 -2.90
N GLY A 97 -3.21 -10.06 -2.55
CA GLY A 97 -2.09 -9.69 -3.42
C GLY A 97 -1.22 -10.90 -3.81
N ILE A 98 -0.89 -11.76 -2.85
CA ILE A 98 -0.14 -13.01 -3.11
C ILE A 98 -0.94 -13.96 -4.00
N LEU A 99 -2.23 -14.19 -3.69
CA LEU A 99 -3.09 -15.07 -4.49
C LEU A 99 -3.23 -14.56 -5.93
N TYR A 100 -3.39 -13.25 -6.10
CA TYR A 100 -3.41 -12.61 -7.40
C TYR A 100 -2.07 -12.81 -8.13
N ALA A 101 -0.94 -12.58 -7.47
CA ALA A 101 0.38 -12.73 -8.07
C ALA A 101 0.66 -14.18 -8.51
N VAL A 102 0.20 -15.18 -7.76
CA VAL A 102 0.26 -16.59 -8.16
C VAL A 102 -0.58 -16.84 -9.41
N ASN A 103 -1.81 -16.33 -9.44
CA ASN A 103 -2.68 -16.46 -10.61
C ASN A 103 -2.12 -15.73 -11.84
N ASN A 104 -1.54 -14.54 -11.67
CA ASN A 104 -0.81 -13.82 -12.71
C ASN A 104 0.40 -14.63 -13.23
N ALA A 105 1.13 -15.33 -12.35
CA ALA A 105 2.23 -16.19 -12.78
C ALA A 105 1.73 -17.37 -13.63
N LEU A 106 0.58 -17.95 -13.28
CA LEU A 106 0.02 -19.13 -13.95
C LEU A 106 -0.75 -18.78 -15.23
N ASP A 107 -1.43 -17.64 -15.25
CA ASP A 107 -2.27 -17.15 -16.33
C ASP A 107 -2.26 -15.60 -16.38
N PRO A 108 -1.22 -14.99 -16.97
CA PRO A 108 -1.09 -13.54 -17.02
C PRO A 108 -2.12 -12.88 -17.94
N GLU A 109 -2.76 -13.61 -18.85
CA GLU A 109 -3.83 -13.06 -19.70
C GLU A 109 -5.14 -12.92 -18.92
N ALA A 110 -5.50 -13.92 -18.11
CA ALA A 110 -6.68 -13.83 -17.25
C ALA A 110 -6.46 -12.94 -16.02
N TYR A 111 -5.21 -12.79 -15.58
CA TYR A 111 -4.82 -11.97 -14.43
C TYR A 111 -3.76 -10.94 -14.85
N PRO A 112 -4.10 -9.93 -15.65
CA PRO A 112 -3.13 -8.98 -16.19
C PRO A 112 -2.53 -8.08 -15.11
N TRP A 113 -1.21 -7.93 -15.15
CA TRP A 113 -0.49 -6.95 -14.32
C TRP A 113 0.24 -5.93 -15.21
N PRO A 114 0.19 -4.62 -14.89
CA PRO A 114 -0.56 -4.00 -13.79
C PRO A 114 -2.08 -4.16 -13.96
N ILE A 115 -2.80 -4.26 -12.83
CA ILE A 115 -4.26 -4.21 -12.86
C ILE A 115 -4.62 -2.83 -13.41
N GLU A 116 -5.19 -2.76 -14.61
CA GLU A 116 -5.84 -1.54 -15.06
C GLU A 116 -6.96 -1.27 -14.07
N GLU A 117 -6.75 -0.28 -13.20
CA GLU A 117 -7.83 0.23 -12.39
C GLU A 117 -8.88 0.68 -13.39
N SER A 118 -10.02 -0.03 -13.43
CA SER A 118 -11.19 0.50 -14.07
C SER A 118 -11.42 1.83 -13.36
N LYS A 119 -11.09 2.93 -14.03
CA LYS A 119 -11.86 4.14 -13.83
C LYS A 119 -13.28 3.63 -13.91
N LYS A 120 -14.02 3.65 -12.79
CA LYS A 120 -15.49 3.58 -12.88
C LYS A 120 -15.81 4.46 -14.08
N ASP A 121 -16.64 3.98 -15.00
CA ASP A 121 -17.15 4.82 -16.08
C ASP A 121 -17.91 5.98 -15.42
N VAL A 122 -17.15 6.99 -15.00
CA VAL A 122 -17.62 8.31 -14.70
C VAL A 122 -17.88 8.80 -16.10
N ASN A 123 -19.14 8.64 -16.55
CA ASN A 123 -19.61 9.18 -17.82
C ASN A 123 -18.95 10.54 -17.99
N GLU A 124 -18.33 10.80 -19.14
CA GLU A 124 -17.63 12.05 -19.42
C GLU A 124 -18.53 13.23 -19.01
N VAL A 125 -18.28 13.81 -17.84
CA VAL A 125 -19.12 14.87 -17.29
C VAL A 125 -18.66 16.15 -17.94
N VAL A 126 -19.49 16.67 -18.84
CA VAL A 126 -19.26 17.99 -19.42
C VAL A 126 -19.24 18.99 -18.27
N ALA A 127 -18.22 19.84 -18.19
CA ALA A 127 -18.00 20.76 -17.07
C ALA A 127 -19.20 21.66 -16.70
N SER A 128 -20.19 21.81 -17.60
CA SER A 128 -21.44 22.51 -17.33
C SER A 128 -22.43 21.76 -16.42
N ASP A 129 -22.16 20.48 -16.14
CA ASP A 129 -23.03 19.58 -15.39
C ASP A 129 -22.41 19.13 -14.05
N ALA A 130 -21.33 19.78 -13.64
CA ALA A 130 -20.59 19.45 -12.42
C ALA A 130 -20.55 20.62 -11.45
N ASP A 131 -20.80 20.33 -10.17
CA ASP A 131 -20.63 21.28 -9.08
C ASP A 131 -19.37 20.95 -8.28
N MET A 132 -18.68 21.97 -7.77
CA MET A 132 -17.50 21.79 -6.92
C MET A 132 -17.83 22.18 -5.47
N GLY A 133 -17.51 21.29 -4.54
CA GLY A 133 -17.54 21.55 -3.10
C GLY A 133 -16.13 21.63 -2.52
N PHE A 134 -15.96 22.52 -1.54
CA PHE A 134 -14.76 22.59 -0.72
C PHE A 134 -15.15 22.72 0.76
N GLY A 135 -14.58 21.87 1.61
CA GLY A 135 -14.81 21.84 3.04
C GLY A 135 -13.50 21.89 3.82
N VAL A 136 -13.54 22.56 4.96
CA VAL A 136 -12.44 22.57 5.93
C VAL A 136 -12.99 22.25 7.32
N ALA A 137 -12.38 21.30 8.00
CA ALA A 137 -12.69 20.97 9.39
C ALA A 137 -11.44 21.14 10.25
N SER A 138 -11.56 21.92 11.32
CA SER A 138 -10.48 22.19 12.26
C SER A 138 -10.73 21.48 13.59
N SER A 139 -9.69 20.86 14.15
CA SER A 139 -9.75 20.27 15.49
C SER A 139 -8.45 20.50 16.27
N GLY A 140 -8.58 20.85 17.54
CA GLY A 140 -7.47 20.86 18.48
C GLY A 140 -7.33 19.50 19.15
N ARG A 141 -6.09 19.11 19.46
CA ARG A 141 -5.78 17.86 20.16
C ARG A 141 -4.77 18.12 21.27
N VAL A 142 -5.10 17.61 22.44
CA VAL A 142 -4.11 17.41 23.52
C VAL A 142 -3.49 16.04 23.27
N GLY A 143 -2.19 16.00 22.97
CA GLY A 143 -1.47 14.76 22.72
C GLY A 143 -1.53 13.83 23.94
N PRO A 144 -1.45 12.50 23.78
CA PRO A 144 -1.49 11.57 24.89
C PRO A 144 -0.24 11.63 25.78
N GLY A 145 0.85 12.26 25.28
CA GLY A 145 2.14 12.35 25.95
C GLY A 145 2.48 13.76 26.43
N LYS A 146 3.41 13.80 27.37
CA LYS A 146 4.15 14.97 27.81
C LYS A 146 5.63 14.74 27.51
N ASP A 147 6.41 15.80 27.46
CA ASP A 147 7.87 15.68 27.44
C ASP A 147 8.45 15.30 28.82
N ASP A 148 9.77 15.10 28.88
CA ASP A 148 10.49 14.71 30.09
C ASP A 148 10.52 15.82 31.18
N GLN A 149 9.98 17.00 30.89
CA GLN A 149 9.74 18.09 31.83
C GLN A 149 8.26 18.25 32.21
N GLU A 150 7.43 17.25 31.92
CA GLU A 150 5.99 17.23 32.21
C GLU A 150 5.18 18.30 31.47
N VAL A 151 5.72 18.87 30.38
CA VAL A 151 4.99 19.81 29.52
C VAL A 151 4.18 19.04 28.49
N GLN A 152 2.91 19.41 28.41
CA GLN A 152 1.93 18.79 27.53
C GLN A 152 2.23 19.08 26.06
N VAL A 153 2.12 18.06 25.20
CA VAL A 153 2.15 18.25 23.75
C VAL A 153 0.76 18.66 23.25
N TYR A 154 0.72 19.68 22.41
CA TYR A 154 -0.51 20.14 21.75
C TYR A 154 -0.36 20.02 20.23
N SER A 155 -1.45 19.70 19.55
CA SER A 155 -1.51 19.79 18.10
C SER A 155 -2.85 20.34 17.63
N PHE A 156 -2.90 20.81 16.40
CA PHE A 156 -4.14 21.05 15.69
C PHE A 156 -4.12 20.36 14.34
N ASN A 157 -5.32 20.06 13.86
CA ASN A 157 -5.55 19.45 12.56
C ASN A 157 -6.44 20.37 11.74
N GLN A 158 -6.15 20.46 10.45
CA GLN A 158 -7.04 21.00 9.44
C GLN A 158 -7.23 19.94 8.37
N VAL A 159 -8.44 19.40 8.28
CA VAL A 159 -8.83 18.47 7.22
C VAL A 159 -9.45 19.28 6.09
N TYR A 160 -8.96 19.07 4.87
CA TYR A 160 -9.45 19.68 3.65
C TYR A 160 -10.12 18.61 2.81
N ALA A 161 -11.31 18.89 2.28
CA ALA A 161 -12.00 18.01 1.35
C ALA A 161 -12.47 18.82 0.15
N SER A 162 -12.06 18.42 -1.05
CA SER A 162 -12.58 18.94 -2.31
C SER A 162 -13.31 17.83 -3.05
N ALA A 163 -14.52 18.11 -3.50
CA ALA A 163 -15.35 17.14 -4.21
C ALA A 163 -15.94 17.75 -5.47
N ILE A 164 -16.07 16.94 -6.51
CA ILE A 164 -16.83 17.24 -7.71
C ILE A 164 -18.10 16.40 -7.67
N PHE A 165 -19.25 17.00 -7.91
CA PHE A 165 -20.55 16.35 -7.88
C PHE A 165 -21.20 16.40 -9.26
N ASP A 166 -22.00 15.38 -9.59
CA ASP A 166 -22.92 15.47 -10.71
C ASP A 166 -24.20 16.24 -10.33
N LYS A 167 -25.06 16.45 -11.33
CA LYS A 167 -26.36 17.11 -11.19
C LYS A 167 -27.35 16.38 -10.27
N GLU A 168 -27.10 15.12 -9.93
CA GLU A 168 -27.89 14.34 -8.96
C GLU A 168 -27.29 14.40 -7.54
N GLY A 169 -26.17 15.12 -7.36
CA GLY A 169 -25.46 15.26 -6.09
C GLY A 169 -24.60 14.04 -5.74
N LYS A 170 -24.27 13.18 -6.70
CA LYS A 170 -23.32 12.07 -6.51
C LYS A 170 -21.89 12.55 -6.68
N ILE A 171 -20.99 12.04 -5.85
CA ILE A 171 -19.56 12.34 -5.89
C ILE A 171 -18.95 11.71 -7.15
N LEU A 172 -18.40 12.55 -8.02
CA LEU A 172 -17.64 12.15 -9.20
C LEU A 172 -16.16 11.99 -8.88
N GLU A 173 -15.64 12.91 -8.07
CA GLU A 173 -14.26 12.92 -7.60
C GLU A 173 -14.23 13.47 -6.18
N LEU A 174 -13.35 12.92 -5.35
CA LEU A 174 -13.14 13.35 -3.97
C LEU A 174 -11.65 13.32 -3.69
N HIS A 175 -11.15 14.41 -3.12
CA HIS A 175 -9.79 14.51 -2.65
C HIS A 175 -9.79 15.08 -1.24
N ILE A 176 -9.19 14.34 -0.31
CA ILE A 176 -9.09 14.67 1.09
C ILE A 176 -7.63 14.72 1.49
N ASP A 177 -7.25 15.77 2.19
CA ASP A 177 -5.93 15.90 2.80
C ASP A 177 -6.04 16.50 4.20
N GLN A 178 -4.95 16.45 4.95
CA GLN A 178 -4.90 16.96 6.30
C GLN A 178 -3.55 17.61 6.60
N LEU A 179 -3.59 18.84 7.08
CA LEU A 179 -2.47 19.44 7.79
C LEU A 179 -2.57 19.08 9.27
N GLU A 180 -1.46 18.65 9.85
CA GLU A 180 -1.33 18.48 11.30
C GLU A 180 -0.05 19.19 11.74
N VAL A 181 -0.18 20.07 12.73
CA VAL A 181 0.93 20.85 13.29
C VAL A 181 0.94 20.65 14.80
N ALA A 182 2.12 20.38 15.36
CA ALA A 182 2.30 20.17 16.79
C ALA A 182 3.27 21.17 17.41
N THR A 183 3.28 21.20 18.74
CA THR A 183 4.34 21.89 19.49
C THR A 183 5.68 21.17 19.30
N PRO A 184 6.83 21.89 19.26
CA PRO A 184 8.17 21.33 19.03
C PRO A 184 8.65 20.24 19.98
N ASN A 185 8.00 20.05 21.12
CA ASN A 185 8.26 18.94 22.05
C ASN A 185 7.55 17.62 21.63
N TYR A 186 6.96 17.58 20.44
CA TYR A 186 6.46 16.35 19.84
C TYR A 186 7.59 15.55 19.20
N ASP A 187 7.72 14.30 19.64
CA ASP A 187 8.70 13.35 19.10
C ASP A 187 8.21 12.76 17.77
N GLY A 188 8.45 13.49 16.68
CA GLY A 188 8.22 12.99 15.33
C GLY A 188 9.01 13.72 14.26
N GLU A 189 10.00 13.04 13.69
CA GLU A 189 10.99 13.58 12.73
C GLU A 189 10.39 14.37 11.56
N THR A 190 9.23 13.97 11.05
CA THR A 190 8.60 14.61 9.89
C THR A 190 7.46 15.56 10.26
N MET A 191 7.21 15.79 11.55
CA MET A 191 6.07 16.55 12.03
C MET A 191 6.25 18.06 11.80
N PRO A 192 5.31 18.73 11.13
CA PRO A 192 5.28 20.19 11.11
C PRO A 192 5.15 20.74 12.54
N HIS A 193 6.03 21.66 12.91
CA HIS A 193 6.01 22.31 14.21
C HIS A 193 5.59 23.77 14.13
N PHE A 194 5.06 24.27 15.25
CA PHE A 194 4.83 25.68 15.46
C PHE A 194 5.37 26.11 16.83
N SER A 195 6.48 26.84 16.82
CA SER A 195 7.18 27.28 18.02
C SER A 195 6.50 28.46 18.72
N GLY A 196 5.68 29.21 17.98
CA GLY A 196 4.90 30.35 18.48
C GLY A 196 5.16 31.64 17.70
N TYR A 197 4.56 32.75 18.15
CA TYR A 197 4.73 34.03 17.46
C TYR A 197 6.04 34.72 17.87
N PRO A 198 6.64 35.51 16.95
CA PRO A 198 7.87 36.25 17.24
C PRO A 198 7.80 37.08 18.54
N GLY A 199 8.85 37.01 19.35
CA GLY A 199 8.96 37.73 20.62
C GLY A 199 8.21 37.11 21.81
N GLN A 200 7.57 35.95 21.63
CA GLN A 200 7.01 35.15 22.71
C GLN A 200 8.01 34.11 23.21
N THR A 201 7.84 33.64 24.45
CA THR A 201 8.54 32.45 24.92
C THR A 201 8.14 31.24 24.08
N GLY A 202 9.11 30.51 23.55
CA GLY A 202 8.88 29.32 22.75
C GLY A 202 8.47 28.11 23.58
N TYR A 203 8.20 27.02 22.87
CA TYR A 203 7.99 25.70 23.45
C TYR A 203 9.31 24.97 23.68
N ASN A 204 9.28 24.01 24.60
CA ASN A 204 10.30 22.98 24.70
C ASN A 204 10.52 22.32 23.33
N ILE A 205 11.75 21.93 23.04
CA ILE A 205 12.13 21.23 21.80
C ILE A 205 12.91 19.97 22.11
N ASP A 206 12.63 18.93 21.34
CA ASP A 206 13.41 17.70 21.24
C ASP A 206 13.97 17.66 19.81
N GLU A 207 15.17 18.21 19.61
CA GLU A 207 15.77 18.41 18.28
C GLU A 207 16.26 17.09 17.68
N ASN A 208 16.62 16.14 18.55
CA ASN A 208 17.24 14.88 18.16
C ASN A 208 16.27 13.68 18.21
N HIS A 209 15.02 13.89 18.63
CA HIS A 209 13.98 12.88 18.74
C HIS A 209 14.38 11.73 19.69
N ASP A 210 15.06 12.05 20.80
CA ASP A 210 15.46 11.09 21.85
C ASP A 210 14.48 11.06 23.04
N GLY A 211 13.42 11.85 22.99
CA GLY A 211 12.40 11.98 24.01
C GLY A 211 12.80 12.90 25.17
N LYS A 212 13.86 13.71 25.03
CA LYS A 212 14.31 14.66 26.04
C LYS A 212 14.31 16.08 25.51
N VAL A 213 14.00 17.02 26.40
CA VAL A 213 14.05 18.43 26.08
C VAL A 213 15.49 18.90 25.96
N ASP A 214 15.88 19.27 24.75
CA ASP A 214 17.19 19.86 24.41
C ASP A 214 17.25 21.36 24.74
N GLY A 215 16.09 22.03 24.76
CA GLY A 215 16.01 23.46 25.04
C GLY A 215 14.62 24.04 24.85
N VAL A 216 14.57 25.34 24.59
CA VAL A 216 13.34 26.08 24.28
C VAL A 216 13.55 26.81 22.96
N THR A 217 12.58 26.73 22.07
CA THR A 217 12.61 27.38 20.76
C THR A 217 12.73 28.90 20.86
N GLU A 218 13.55 29.48 19.98
CA GLU A 218 13.68 30.93 19.84
C GLU A 218 12.69 31.45 18.80
N ASN A 219 11.57 32.04 19.24
CA ASN A 219 10.56 32.59 18.35
C ASN A 219 11.03 33.90 17.70
N THR A 220 11.79 33.76 16.60
CA THR A 220 12.22 34.85 15.72
C THR A 220 11.28 34.97 14.51
N GLU A 221 11.31 36.10 13.81
CA GLU A 221 10.55 36.28 12.57
C GLU A 221 10.99 35.29 11.48
N ASP A 222 12.30 35.06 11.36
CA ASP A 222 12.87 34.13 10.38
C ASP A 222 12.43 32.68 10.67
N LEU A 223 12.47 32.26 11.94
CA LEU A 223 12.00 30.93 12.32
C LEU A 223 10.51 30.76 12.01
N PHE A 224 9.68 31.73 12.41
CA PHE A 224 8.24 31.70 12.15
C PHE A 224 7.91 31.53 10.67
N MET A 225 8.58 32.29 9.78
CA MET A 225 8.38 32.16 8.34
C MET A 225 8.85 30.78 7.84
N SER A 226 10.02 30.32 8.31
CA SER A 226 10.58 29.03 7.90
C SER A 226 9.72 27.83 8.33
N GLU A 227 9.09 27.89 9.51
CA GLU A 227 8.18 26.85 9.97
C GLU A 227 6.95 26.77 9.08
N ILE A 228 6.27 27.91 8.83
CA ILE A 228 5.06 27.95 8.00
C ILE A 228 5.34 27.52 6.56
N ASP A 229 6.43 27.99 5.96
CA ASP A 229 6.84 27.59 4.61
C ASP A 229 7.20 26.10 4.53
N GLY A 230 7.65 25.52 5.65
CA GLY A 230 8.00 24.11 5.79
C GLY A 230 6.82 23.21 6.11
N TRP A 231 5.64 23.76 6.42
CA TRP A 231 4.46 22.94 6.74
C TRP A 231 4.04 22.11 5.53
N LYS A 232 3.80 20.83 5.81
CA LYS A 232 3.39 19.84 4.82
C LYS A 232 2.13 19.14 5.29
N THR A 233 1.21 18.96 4.38
CA THR A 233 0.08 18.05 4.54
C THR A 233 0.53 16.61 4.71
N LYS A 234 -0.37 15.73 5.16
CA LYS A 234 -0.10 14.30 5.31
C LYS A 234 0.21 13.63 3.98
N ARG A 235 -0.40 14.07 2.86
CA ARG A 235 -0.04 13.56 1.53
C ARG A 235 1.33 14.04 1.08
N GLU A 236 1.70 15.30 1.30
CA GLU A 236 3.04 15.83 0.94
C GLU A 236 4.18 15.19 1.74
N ARG A 237 3.90 14.72 2.95
CA ARG A 237 4.83 13.91 3.76
C ARG A 237 5.03 12.50 3.19
N GLY A 238 4.12 12.03 2.34
CA GLY A 238 4.19 10.75 1.66
C GLY A 238 4.39 9.58 2.62
N ASP A 239 5.37 8.73 2.32
CA ASP A 239 5.70 7.55 3.13
C ASP A 239 6.25 7.90 4.53
N GLY A 240 6.59 9.17 4.78
CA GLY A 240 7.06 9.66 6.08
C GLY A 240 5.96 9.76 7.16
N TYR A 241 4.68 9.61 6.81
CA TYR A 241 3.57 9.53 7.76
C TYR A 241 2.94 8.13 7.76
N VAL A 242 3.39 7.30 8.70
CA VAL A 242 2.97 5.92 8.85
C VAL A 242 1.74 5.82 9.77
N MET A 243 0.72 5.11 9.31
CA MET A 243 -0.50 4.77 10.03
C MET A 243 -0.56 3.28 10.25
N GLY A 244 -0.16 2.82 11.44
CA GLY A 244 -0.16 1.41 11.81
C GLY A 244 0.63 0.58 10.81
N THR A 245 -0.06 -0.07 9.87
CA THR A 245 0.54 -1.00 8.91
C THR A 245 0.81 -0.42 7.53
N GLY A 246 0.53 0.85 7.24
CA GLY A 246 0.84 1.47 5.95
C GLY A 246 0.85 2.98 6.01
N TYR A 247 0.68 3.65 4.87
CA TYR A 247 0.74 5.11 4.82
C TYR A 247 -0.65 5.73 4.85
N TRP A 248 -0.75 6.92 5.45
CA TRP A 248 -2.04 7.62 5.58
C TRP A 248 -2.68 7.91 4.22
N TYR A 249 -1.90 8.38 3.24
CA TYR A 249 -2.42 8.72 1.91
C TYR A 249 -3.08 7.51 1.22
N GLN A 250 -2.50 6.32 1.36
CA GLN A 250 -3.05 5.09 0.79
C GLN A 250 -4.37 4.68 1.44
N GLN A 251 -4.56 4.98 2.73
CA GLN A 251 -5.83 4.76 3.40
C GLN A 251 -6.88 5.75 2.90
N MET A 252 -6.50 7.02 2.70
CA MET A 252 -7.40 8.03 2.16
C MET A 252 -7.81 7.75 0.72
N ASP A 253 -6.90 7.30 -0.15
CA ASP A 253 -7.22 6.89 -1.52
C ASP A 253 -8.30 5.79 -1.52
N LYS A 254 -8.28 4.87 -0.55
CA LYS A 254 -9.32 3.85 -0.41
C LYS A 254 -10.65 4.46 -0.01
N TYR A 255 -10.70 5.35 0.98
CA TYR A 255 -11.94 6.02 1.38
C TYR A 255 -12.53 6.85 0.24
N GLU A 256 -11.69 7.61 -0.47
CA GLU A 256 -12.09 8.36 -1.67
C GLU A 256 -12.72 7.43 -2.72
N SER A 257 -12.07 6.30 -3.02
CA SER A 257 -12.59 5.32 -3.98
C SER A 257 -13.94 4.70 -3.57
N ILE A 258 -14.17 4.54 -2.27
CA ILE A 258 -15.43 4.00 -1.72
C ILE A 258 -16.55 5.02 -1.93
N PHE A 259 -16.29 6.31 -1.69
CA PHE A 259 -17.30 7.36 -1.72
C PHE A 259 -17.62 7.87 -3.13
N VAL A 260 -16.77 7.64 -4.13
CA VAL A 260 -17.10 7.96 -5.53
C VAL A 260 -18.36 7.19 -5.98
N GLY A 261 -19.35 7.93 -6.46
CA GLY A 261 -20.67 7.47 -6.85
C GLY A 261 -21.72 7.53 -5.74
N MET A 262 -21.33 7.89 -4.52
CA MET A 262 -22.26 8.08 -3.39
C MET A 262 -22.76 9.53 -3.32
N SER A 263 -23.96 9.76 -2.79
CA SER A 263 -24.40 11.09 -2.35
C SER A 263 -23.87 11.39 -0.94
N VAL A 264 -23.92 12.66 -0.53
CA VAL A 264 -23.53 13.08 0.83
C VAL A 264 -24.28 12.28 1.90
N ASP A 265 -25.60 12.12 1.77
CA ASP A 265 -26.42 11.33 2.70
C ASP A 265 -25.94 9.88 2.81
N GLU A 266 -25.56 9.24 1.70
CA GLU A 266 -25.06 7.87 1.70
C GLU A 266 -23.68 7.77 2.38
N VAL A 267 -22.83 8.80 2.25
CA VAL A 267 -21.55 8.89 2.97
C VAL A 267 -21.80 9.06 4.47
N GLU A 268 -22.76 9.89 4.88
CA GLU A 268 -23.15 10.05 6.28
C GLU A 268 -23.71 8.75 6.88
N GLU A 269 -24.57 8.04 6.15
CA GLU A 269 -25.07 6.73 6.55
C GLU A 269 -23.95 5.69 6.68
N TRP A 270 -23.00 5.68 5.73
CA TRP A 270 -21.83 4.82 5.80
C TRP A 270 -21.01 5.12 7.06
N PHE A 271 -20.76 6.40 7.34
CA PHE A 271 -20.01 6.83 8.52
C PHE A 271 -20.73 6.43 9.82
N ALA A 272 -22.03 6.67 9.92
CA ALA A 272 -22.85 6.28 11.07
C ALA A 272 -22.92 4.75 11.27
N LYS A 273 -22.65 3.96 10.24
CA LYS A 273 -22.66 2.49 10.34
C LYS A 273 -21.30 1.91 10.73
N TYR A 274 -20.21 2.51 10.24
CA TYR A 274 -18.87 1.90 10.32
C TYR A 274 -17.89 2.68 11.20
N CYS A 275 -18.21 3.93 11.58
CA CYS A 275 -17.31 4.82 12.31
C CYS A 275 -17.90 5.42 13.59
N SER A 276 -19.17 5.18 13.90
CA SER A 276 -19.72 5.52 15.22
C SER A 276 -19.34 4.44 16.23
N ASP A 277 -18.64 4.84 17.29
CA ASP A 277 -18.42 4.02 18.49
C ASP A 277 -19.73 3.64 19.21
#